data_AF-A0A2M8F0Q7-F1
#
_entry.id   AF-A0A2M8F0Q7-F1
#
_cell.length_a   1.000
_cell.length_b   1.000
_cell.length_c   1.000
_cell.angle_alpha   90.00
_cell.angle_beta   90.00
_cell.angle_gamma   90.00
#
_symmetry.space_group_name_H-M   'P 1'
#
loop_
_entity.id
_entity.type
_entity.pdbx_description
1 polymer ?
#
loop_
_entity_poly.entity_id
_entity_poly.type
_entity_poly.pdbx_seq_one_letter_code
_entity_poly.pdbx_strand_id
1 'polypeptide(L)'
;MKETKKRTLVPTDKSDADRRTTLYLTNNRSSQQDEIKELIRAKKEHNKGKKFKSRKNPPHFCKRNRIAYLDYQDNQLKKVTFSHIPCNSWTCPDCQMTKALTVKYHLRDIIVLNDLLYFLTLTLDPQKIPPEYTDNTHKFITKIFNHFITVIKRKKFEYFHRGKNRYYSFHLKTQELKLKYVWVIEFQKNGNAHLHILFNKFLPIDVICKVWEHVGGGVMMRIEKVKTLQGISNYITDYIVKGIKHDKKNVSYLRFNQRRYSVSRSCTRPRRSLQKAEGKNTLPRWVYNTIKSFEYEEKEIIL
;
A
#
# COMPACT_ATOMS: atom_id res chain seq x y z
N MET A 1 56.14 45.46 -18.09
CA MET A 1 56.26 44.07 -17.57
C MET A 1 54.90 43.40 -17.69
N LYS A 2 54.82 42.26 -18.37
CA LYS A 2 53.56 41.55 -18.67
C LYS A 2 53.08 40.81 -17.42
N GLU A 3 51.92 41.17 -16.89
CA GLU A 3 51.22 40.40 -15.85
C GLU A 3 50.58 39.15 -16.44
N THR A 4 51.00 37.99 -15.95
CA THR A 4 50.46 36.67 -16.27
C THR A 4 49.16 36.44 -15.49
N LYS A 5 48.02 36.42 -16.20
CA LYS A 5 46.74 35.95 -15.67
C LYS A 5 46.86 34.49 -15.19
N LYS A 6 46.85 34.27 -13.88
CA LYS A 6 46.59 32.94 -13.27
C LYS A 6 45.16 32.53 -13.60
N ARG A 7 45.02 31.50 -14.43
CA ARG A 7 43.76 30.83 -14.75
C ARG A 7 43.41 29.92 -13.58
N THR A 8 42.38 30.26 -12.81
CA THR A 8 41.86 29.42 -11.73
C THR A 8 41.23 28.17 -12.36
N LEU A 9 41.83 27.00 -12.12
CA LEU A 9 41.25 25.72 -12.52
C LEU A 9 40.04 25.43 -11.63
N VAL A 10 38.86 25.37 -12.25
CA VAL A 10 37.63 24.87 -11.63
C VAL A 10 37.84 23.38 -11.30
N PRO A 11 37.49 22.89 -10.10
CA PRO A 11 37.54 21.47 -9.81
C PRO A 11 36.57 20.74 -10.76
N THR A 12 37.11 19.89 -11.63
CA THR A 12 36.30 18.94 -12.40
C THR A 12 35.67 17.96 -11.43
N ASP A 13 34.36 18.05 -11.30
CA ASP A 13 33.51 17.24 -10.45
C ASP A 13 33.68 15.75 -10.82
N LYS A 14 34.41 15.00 -9.99
CA LYS A 14 34.61 13.54 -10.12
C LYS A 14 33.37 12.76 -9.64
N SER A 15 32.18 13.08 -10.13
CA SER A 15 30.93 12.43 -9.69
C SER A 15 30.16 11.67 -10.78
N ASP A 16 30.64 11.65 -12.03
CA ASP A 16 29.98 10.93 -13.13
C ASP A 16 30.36 9.43 -13.25
N ALA A 17 31.27 8.92 -12.42
CA ALA A 17 31.76 7.54 -12.50
C ALA A 17 30.77 6.46 -12.02
N ASP A 18 29.64 6.83 -11.39
CA ASP A 18 28.67 5.88 -10.83
C ASP A 18 27.32 5.83 -11.58
N ARG A 19 27.29 6.29 -12.84
CA ARG A 19 26.10 6.15 -13.69
C ARG A 19 25.95 4.71 -14.19
N ARG A 20 25.28 3.88 -13.39
CA ARG A 20 24.73 2.58 -13.82
C ARG A 20 23.73 2.75 -14.97
N THR A 21 24.20 2.62 -16.21
CA THR A 21 23.33 2.65 -17.40
C THR A 21 22.59 1.32 -17.54
N THR A 22 21.32 1.28 -17.12
CA THR A 22 20.46 0.12 -17.39
C THR A 22 19.73 0.34 -18.71
N LEU A 23 20.17 -0.36 -19.77
CA LEU A 23 19.47 -0.38 -21.07
C LEU A 23 18.19 -1.21 -20.95
N TYR A 24 17.04 -0.57 -21.12
CA TYR A 24 15.75 -1.25 -21.28
C TYR A 24 15.33 -1.13 -22.74
N LEU A 25 15.29 -2.25 -23.46
CA LEU A 25 14.58 -2.34 -24.74
C LEU A 25 13.09 -2.30 -24.44
N THR A 26 12.43 -1.18 -24.76
CA THR A 26 10.97 -1.10 -24.71
C THR A 26 10.42 -1.05 -26.14
N ASN A 27 9.54 -2.00 -26.46
CA ASN A 27 8.86 -2.06 -27.75
C ASN A 27 8.09 -0.76 -28.01
N ASN A 28 8.41 -0.10 -29.13
CA ASN A 28 7.67 1.04 -29.66
C ASN A 28 6.19 0.68 -29.88
N ARG A 29 5.31 1.66 -29.64
CA ARG A 29 3.85 1.51 -29.66
C ARG A 29 3.34 1.29 -31.09
N SER A 30 2.74 0.12 -31.36
CA SER A 30 2.05 -0.21 -32.62
C SER A 30 0.53 -0.32 -32.41
N SER A 31 -0.23 -0.24 -33.50
CA SER A 31 -1.71 -0.41 -33.57
C SER A 31 -2.22 -1.71 -32.93
N GLN A 32 -1.40 -2.77 -32.91
CA GLN A 32 -1.68 -4.01 -32.18
C GLN A 32 -1.94 -3.78 -30.68
N GLN A 33 -1.40 -2.70 -30.10
CA GLN A 33 -1.63 -2.38 -28.69
C GLN A 33 -3.05 -1.85 -28.41
N ASP A 34 -3.74 -1.29 -29.40
CA ASP A 34 -5.10 -0.74 -29.20
C ASP A 34 -6.17 -1.84 -29.20
N GLU A 35 -6.06 -2.83 -30.10
CA GLU A 35 -6.89 -4.05 -30.04
C GLU A 35 -6.68 -4.81 -28.72
N ILE A 36 -5.43 -4.91 -28.27
CA ILE A 36 -5.09 -5.48 -26.96
C ILE A 36 -5.73 -4.67 -25.82
N LYS A 37 -5.78 -3.34 -25.91
CA LYS A 37 -6.44 -2.49 -24.89
C LYS A 37 -7.93 -2.75 -24.83
N GLU A 38 -8.62 -2.84 -25.96
CA GLU A 38 -10.07 -3.11 -25.98
C GLU A 38 -10.38 -4.52 -25.48
N LEU A 39 -9.59 -5.52 -25.87
CA LEU A 39 -9.69 -6.87 -25.29
C LEU A 39 -9.46 -6.87 -23.77
N ILE A 40 -8.46 -6.11 -23.28
CA ILE A 40 -8.21 -5.94 -21.85
C ILE A 40 -9.40 -5.26 -21.18
N ARG A 41 -10.01 -4.24 -21.80
CA ARG A 41 -11.16 -3.51 -21.28
C ARG A 41 -12.40 -4.41 -21.20
N ALA A 42 -12.74 -5.10 -22.27
CA ALA A 42 -13.83 -6.08 -22.31
C ALA A 42 -13.63 -7.16 -21.24
N LYS A 43 -12.40 -7.69 -21.10
CA LYS A 43 -12.08 -8.68 -20.06
C LYS A 43 -12.16 -8.11 -18.65
N LYS A 44 -11.78 -6.84 -18.44
CA LYS A 44 -11.95 -6.17 -17.14
C LYS A 44 -13.41 -5.99 -16.79
N GLU A 45 -14.25 -5.61 -17.74
CA GLU A 45 -15.69 -5.45 -17.53
C GLU A 45 -16.35 -6.81 -17.26
N HIS A 46 -16.02 -7.84 -18.05
CA HIS A 46 -16.49 -9.20 -17.84
C HIS A 46 -16.11 -9.78 -16.47
N ASN A 47 -14.95 -9.39 -15.92
CA ASN A 47 -14.48 -9.87 -14.62
C ASN A 47 -14.87 -8.97 -13.45
N LYS A 48 -15.48 -7.81 -13.70
CA LYS A 48 -15.81 -6.83 -12.68
C LYS A 48 -16.78 -7.42 -11.66
N GLY A 49 -16.48 -7.25 -10.37
CA GLY A 49 -17.30 -7.78 -9.29
C GLY A 49 -17.20 -9.29 -9.05
N LYS A 50 -16.61 -10.07 -9.98
CA LYS A 50 -16.39 -11.51 -9.79
C LYS A 50 -15.37 -11.75 -8.67
N LYS A 51 -15.64 -12.79 -7.86
CA LYS A 51 -14.71 -13.25 -6.83
C LYS A 51 -13.40 -13.71 -7.45
N PHE A 52 -12.35 -13.48 -6.70
CA PHE A 52 -10.99 -13.80 -7.08
C PHE A 52 -10.79 -15.31 -7.02
N LYS A 53 -10.40 -15.93 -8.14
CA LYS A 53 -10.08 -17.36 -8.20
C LYS A 53 -8.61 -17.52 -8.58
N SER A 54 -7.88 -18.22 -7.72
CA SER A 54 -6.51 -18.66 -8.04
C SER A 54 -6.58 -19.65 -9.20
N ARG A 55 -5.71 -19.47 -10.19
CA ARG A 55 -5.60 -20.44 -11.29
C ARG A 55 -5.02 -21.74 -10.73
N LYS A 56 -5.42 -22.88 -11.29
CA LYS A 56 -4.80 -24.17 -10.99
C LYS A 56 -3.32 -24.16 -11.36
N ASN A 57 -3.02 -23.65 -12.57
CA ASN A 57 -1.67 -23.57 -13.11
C ASN A 57 -1.23 -22.11 -13.32
N PRO A 58 0.05 -21.80 -13.16
CA PRO A 58 0.59 -20.49 -13.51
C PRO A 58 0.37 -20.21 -15.01
N PRO A 59 0.22 -18.93 -15.42
CA PRO A 59 0.16 -18.57 -16.84
C PRO A 59 1.38 -19.13 -17.58
N HIS A 60 1.22 -19.53 -18.84
CA HIS A 60 2.30 -20.10 -19.67
C HIS A 60 3.59 -19.29 -19.54
N PHE A 61 3.59 -17.98 -19.79
CA PHE A 61 4.80 -17.15 -19.70
C PHE A 61 5.40 -16.99 -18.29
N CYS A 62 4.68 -17.33 -17.22
CA CYS A 62 5.13 -17.10 -15.86
C CYS A 62 6.38 -17.92 -15.54
N LYS A 63 7.46 -17.25 -15.13
CA LYS A 63 8.75 -17.84 -14.79
C LYS A 63 9.40 -18.68 -15.91
N ARG A 64 8.98 -18.57 -17.17
CA ARG A 64 9.63 -19.30 -18.27
C ARG A 64 10.88 -18.61 -18.78
N ASN A 65 10.78 -17.30 -18.95
CA ASN A 65 11.90 -16.51 -19.46
C ASN A 65 12.86 -16.20 -18.31
N ARG A 66 14.15 -16.42 -18.56
CA ARG A 66 15.24 -16.04 -17.66
C ARG A 66 15.83 -14.69 -18.08
N ILE A 67 16.15 -13.87 -17.10
CA ILE A 67 16.93 -12.63 -17.26
C ILE A 67 18.27 -12.85 -16.57
N ALA A 68 19.36 -12.49 -17.24
CA ALA A 68 20.67 -12.33 -16.62
C ALA A 68 20.82 -10.86 -16.15
N TYR A 69 21.19 -10.68 -14.89
CA TYR A 69 21.66 -9.41 -14.35
C TYR A 69 23.18 -9.46 -14.35
N LEU A 70 23.78 -8.54 -15.09
CA LEU A 70 25.23 -8.35 -15.17
C LEU A 70 25.59 -7.21 -14.22
N ASP A 71 26.45 -7.49 -13.25
CA ASP A 71 26.94 -6.51 -12.29
C ASP A 71 28.37 -6.12 -12.69
N TYR A 72 28.55 -4.86 -13.04
CA TYR A 72 29.83 -4.30 -13.45
C TYR A 72 30.36 -3.37 -12.36
N GLN A 73 31.64 -3.48 -12.04
CA GLN A 73 32.38 -2.53 -11.21
C GLN A 73 33.67 -2.20 -11.93
N ASP A 74 33.99 -0.91 -12.05
CA ASP A 74 35.16 -0.41 -12.78
C ASP A 74 35.26 -0.97 -14.21
N ASN A 75 34.13 -1.00 -14.93
CA ASN A 75 33.97 -1.60 -16.27
C ASN A 75 34.32 -3.09 -16.38
N GLN A 76 34.52 -3.80 -15.27
CA GLN A 76 34.73 -5.24 -15.25
C GLN A 76 33.47 -5.96 -14.77
N LEU A 77 33.09 -7.04 -15.47
CA LEU A 77 31.99 -7.90 -15.05
C LEU A 77 32.39 -8.65 -13.77
N LYS A 78 31.75 -8.32 -12.65
CA LYS A 78 32.01 -8.97 -11.35
C LYS A 78 31.07 -10.15 -11.09
N LYS A 79 29.82 -10.04 -11.51
CA LYS A 79 28.81 -11.05 -11.18
C LYS A 79 27.74 -11.16 -12.26
N VAL A 80 27.33 -12.39 -12.55
CA VAL A 80 26.13 -12.69 -13.33
C VAL A 80 25.12 -13.37 -12.41
N THR A 81 23.91 -12.82 -12.33
CA THR A 81 22.81 -13.42 -11.55
C THR A 81 21.64 -13.70 -12.47
N PHE A 82 21.07 -14.90 -12.43
CA PHE A 82 19.88 -15.23 -13.21
C PHE A 82 18.62 -15.09 -12.36
N SER A 83 17.54 -14.57 -12.94
CA SER A 83 16.19 -14.69 -12.37
C SER A 83 15.19 -15.06 -13.44
N HIS A 84 14.03 -15.53 -13.01
CA HIS A 84 12.91 -15.74 -13.93
C HIS A 84 11.96 -14.54 -13.89
N ILE A 85 11.33 -14.22 -15.02
CA ILE A 85 10.32 -13.16 -15.09
C ILE A 85 9.00 -13.67 -14.49
N PRO A 86 8.55 -13.16 -13.32
CA PRO A 86 7.26 -13.54 -12.78
C PRO A 86 6.14 -12.87 -13.55
N CYS A 87 4.97 -13.50 -13.64
CA CYS A 87 3.81 -12.85 -14.25
C CYS A 87 3.24 -11.70 -13.40
N ASN A 88 3.62 -11.61 -12.11
CA ASN A 88 3.10 -10.64 -11.15
C ASN A 88 1.57 -10.57 -11.11
N SER A 89 0.89 -11.67 -11.47
CA SER A 89 -0.55 -11.76 -11.37
C SER A 89 -0.93 -12.10 -9.94
N TRP A 90 -1.99 -11.47 -9.44
CA TRP A 90 -2.62 -11.89 -8.20
C TRP A 90 -3.20 -13.30 -8.32
N THR A 91 -3.50 -13.80 -9.53
CA THR A 91 -4.26 -15.07 -9.74
C THR A 91 -3.34 -16.25 -9.97
N CYS A 92 -2.03 -15.99 -10.02
CA CYS A 92 -1.04 -17.01 -10.27
C CYS A 92 -0.72 -17.69 -8.94
N PRO A 93 -0.84 -19.03 -8.84
CA PRO A 93 -0.54 -19.74 -7.60
C PRO A 93 0.89 -19.41 -7.12
N ASP A 94 1.83 -19.27 -8.05
CA ASP A 94 3.23 -18.93 -7.78
C ASP A 94 3.48 -17.47 -7.36
N CYS A 95 2.83 -16.51 -8.02
CA CYS A 95 3.19 -15.09 -7.87
C CYS A 95 2.32 -14.33 -6.87
N GLN A 96 1.13 -14.86 -6.55
CA GLN A 96 0.16 -14.13 -5.73
C GLN A 96 0.69 -13.81 -4.33
N MET A 97 1.37 -14.76 -3.70
CA MET A 97 1.90 -14.61 -2.35
C MET A 97 3.08 -13.65 -2.33
N THR A 98 4.03 -13.82 -3.27
CA THR A 98 5.17 -12.90 -3.42
C THR A 98 4.67 -11.47 -3.63
N LYS A 99 3.68 -11.27 -4.50
CA LYS A 99 3.09 -9.95 -4.74
C LYS A 99 2.41 -9.38 -3.49
N ALA A 100 1.69 -10.20 -2.74
CA ALA A 100 1.06 -9.80 -1.48
C ALA A 100 2.09 -9.34 -0.46
N LEU A 101 3.17 -10.10 -0.30
CA LEU A 101 4.29 -9.78 0.59
C LEU A 101 5.01 -8.50 0.15
N THR A 102 5.26 -8.31 -1.15
CA THR A 102 5.83 -7.06 -1.67
C THR A 102 4.96 -5.86 -1.30
N VAL A 103 3.63 -5.97 -1.46
CA VAL A 103 2.69 -4.90 -1.06
C VAL A 103 2.71 -4.72 0.47
N LYS A 104 2.70 -5.80 1.24
CA LYS A 104 2.75 -5.80 2.72
C LYS A 104 3.95 -4.99 3.21
N TYR A 105 5.15 -5.35 2.76
CA TYR A 105 6.37 -4.67 3.19
C TYR A 105 6.44 -3.22 2.70
N HIS A 106 6.01 -2.96 1.46
CA HIS A 106 5.94 -1.59 0.95
C HIS A 106 5.02 -0.69 1.79
N LEU A 107 3.86 -1.21 2.21
CA LEU A 107 2.95 -0.47 3.09
C LEU A 107 3.53 -0.28 4.49
N ARG A 108 4.20 -1.31 5.05
CA ARG A 108 4.91 -1.21 6.33
C ARG A 108 5.95 -0.09 6.29
N ASP A 109 6.78 -0.02 5.25
CA ASP A 109 7.77 1.05 5.09
C ASP A 109 7.11 2.43 5.02
N ILE A 110 6.02 2.56 4.25
CA ILE A 110 5.25 3.81 4.19
C ILE A 110 4.68 4.19 5.56
N ILE A 111 4.16 3.23 6.33
CA ILE A 111 3.58 3.48 7.65
C ILE A 111 4.65 4.02 8.61
N VAL A 112 5.82 3.37 8.64
CA VAL A 112 6.94 3.78 9.49
C VAL A 112 7.50 5.13 9.06
N LEU A 113 7.76 5.34 7.76
CA LEU A 113 8.31 6.60 7.22
C LEU A 113 7.41 7.84 7.40
N ASN A 114 6.15 7.64 7.79
CA ASN A 114 5.18 8.72 7.95
C ASN A 114 4.55 8.78 9.34
N ASP A 115 5.05 7.99 10.29
CA ASP A 115 4.58 7.93 11.68
C ASP A 115 3.06 7.73 11.80
N LEU A 116 2.52 6.79 11.03
CA LEU A 116 1.07 6.52 11.03
C LEU A 116 0.68 5.70 12.26
N LEU A 117 0.48 6.39 13.39
CA LEU A 117 0.27 5.82 14.73
C LEU A 117 -1.20 5.64 15.15
N TYR A 118 -2.11 6.38 14.51
CA TYR A 118 -3.50 6.45 14.94
C TYR A 118 -4.34 5.53 14.10
N PHE A 119 -4.85 4.46 14.72
CA PHE A 119 -5.64 3.44 14.06
C PHE A 119 -7.13 3.77 14.17
N LEU A 120 -7.83 3.62 13.05
CA LEU A 120 -9.26 3.80 12.92
C LEU A 120 -9.83 2.66 12.09
N THR A 121 -10.87 2.01 12.59
CA THR A 121 -11.70 1.10 11.81
C THR A 121 -13.02 1.79 11.47
N LEU A 122 -13.33 1.87 10.18
CA LEU A 122 -14.62 2.33 9.67
C LEU A 122 -15.43 1.14 9.17
N THR A 123 -16.66 1.07 9.65
CA THR A 123 -17.66 0.06 9.30
C THR A 123 -18.82 0.75 8.59
N LEU A 124 -19.48 0.03 7.67
CA LEU A 124 -20.76 0.45 7.10
C LEU A 124 -21.91 -0.04 7.96
N ASP A 125 -22.90 0.81 8.19
CA ASP A 125 -24.21 0.41 8.67
C ASP A 125 -25.00 -0.24 7.52
N PRO A 126 -25.36 -1.55 7.60
CA PRO A 126 -26.07 -2.25 6.54
C PRO A 126 -27.36 -1.57 6.09
N GLN A 127 -28.07 -0.90 7.01
CA GLN A 127 -29.34 -0.23 6.71
C GLN A 127 -29.14 1.05 5.88
N LYS A 128 -27.94 1.64 5.93
CA LYS A 128 -27.58 2.85 5.19
C LYS A 128 -26.88 2.55 3.86
N ILE A 129 -26.71 1.28 3.50
CA ILE A 129 -26.12 0.88 2.22
C ILE A 129 -27.21 0.95 1.15
N PRO A 130 -27.05 1.79 0.11
CA PRO A 130 -28.01 1.84 -0.98
C PRO A 130 -28.08 0.50 -1.73
N PRO A 131 -29.26 0.09 -2.25
CA PRO A 131 -29.44 -1.21 -2.88
C PRO A 131 -28.45 -1.51 -4.02
N GLU A 132 -28.02 -0.49 -4.77
CA GLU A 132 -27.05 -0.64 -5.86
C GLU A 132 -25.63 -1.00 -5.39
N TYR A 133 -25.35 -0.85 -4.09
CA TYR A 133 -24.07 -1.16 -3.47
C TYR A 133 -24.07 -2.41 -2.60
N THR A 134 -25.20 -3.12 -2.44
CA THR A 134 -25.31 -4.32 -1.60
C THR A 134 -24.26 -5.38 -1.96
N ASP A 135 -24.03 -5.62 -3.26
CA ASP A 135 -22.99 -6.55 -3.74
C ASP A 135 -21.59 -5.96 -3.84
N ASN A 136 -21.46 -4.65 -3.63
CA ASN A 136 -20.23 -3.88 -3.87
C ASN A 136 -19.93 -2.89 -2.74
N THR A 137 -20.17 -3.30 -1.49
CA THR A 137 -19.96 -2.50 -0.28
C THR A 137 -18.57 -1.83 -0.20
N HIS A 138 -17.55 -2.49 -0.75
CA HIS A 138 -16.19 -1.93 -0.89
C HIS A 138 -16.12 -0.62 -1.69
N LYS A 139 -16.93 -0.46 -2.75
CA LYS A 139 -16.98 0.77 -3.53
C LYS A 139 -17.66 1.86 -2.72
N PHE A 140 -18.74 1.51 -2.03
CA PHE A 140 -19.51 2.44 -1.22
C PHE A 140 -18.67 2.99 -0.06
N ILE A 141 -18.03 2.12 0.73
CA ILE A 141 -17.17 2.58 1.83
C ILE A 141 -15.99 3.42 1.32
N THR A 142 -15.42 3.10 0.16
CA THR A 142 -14.34 3.91 -0.44
C THR A 142 -14.86 5.29 -0.90
N LYS A 143 -16.06 5.34 -1.50
CA LYS A 143 -16.73 6.59 -1.91
C LYS A 143 -16.98 7.48 -0.71
N ILE A 144 -17.61 6.93 0.34
CA ILE A 144 -17.89 7.65 1.58
C ILE A 144 -16.59 8.08 2.26
N PHE A 145 -15.57 7.22 2.32
CA PHE A 145 -14.27 7.56 2.89
C PHE A 145 -13.62 8.76 2.19
N ASN A 146 -13.71 8.86 0.85
CA ASN A 146 -13.21 10.02 0.13
C ASN A 146 -13.98 11.31 0.50
N HIS A 147 -15.30 11.20 0.69
CA HIS A 147 -16.13 12.31 1.17
C HIS A 147 -15.74 12.71 2.60
N PHE A 148 -15.63 11.74 3.52
CA PHE A 148 -15.17 11.90 4.90
C PHE A 148 -13.83 12.65 4.97
N ILE A 149 -12.81 12.20 4.22
CA ILE A 149 -11.51 12.87 4.17
C ILE A 149 -11.61 14.29 3.61
N THR A 150 -12.52 14.54 2.67
CA THR A 150 -12.73 15.88 2.09
C THR A 150 -13.33 16.82 3.12
N VAL A 151 -14.34 16.37 3.87
CA VAL A 151 -14.99 17.15 4.93
C VAL A 151 -14.01 17.45 6.06
N ILE A 152 -13.29 16.43 6.55
CA ILE A 152 -12.29 16.56 7.61
C ILE A 152 -11.18 17.55 7.24
N LYS A 153 -10.76 17.60 5.97
CA LYS A 153 -9.73 18.54 5.52
C LYS A 153 -10.21 19.98 5.38
N ARG A 154 -11.51 20.22 5.17
CA ARG A 154 -12.05 21.54 4.84
C ARG A 154 -12.68 22.27 6.01
N LYS A 155 -13.27 21.54 6.96
CA LYS A 155 -14.00 22.14 8.08
C LYS A 155 -13.12 22.33 9.31
N LYS A 156 -13.41 23.39 10.08
CA LYS A 156 -13.00 23.53 11.48
C LYS A 156 -14.01 22.76 12.33
N PHE A 157 -13.53 22.00 13.30
CA PHE A 157 -14.35 21.29 14.26
C PHE A 157 -14.01 21.72 15.67
N GLU A 158 -14.99 21.69 16.55
CA GLU A 158 -14.80 21.91 17.97
C GLU A 158 -15.24 20.65 18.71
N TYR A 159 -14.46 20.26 19.71
CA TYR A 159 -14.73 19.07 20.50
C TYR A 159 -14.33 19.28 21.96
N PHE A 160 -15.06 18.62 22.84
CA PHE A 160 -14.81 18.69 24.27
C PHE A 160 -13.93 17.51 24.69
N HIS A 161 -12.75 17.79 25.23
CA HIS A 161 -11.86 16.74 25.69
C HIS A 161 -12.17 16.39 27.15
N ARG A 162 -12.96 15.34 27.38
CA ARG A 162 -13.40 14.91 28.73
C ARG A 162 -12.25 14.81 29.74
N GLY A 163 -11.16 14.11 29.39
CA GLY A 163 -10.03 13.92 30.30
C GLY A 163 -9.22 15.19 30.64
N LYS A 164 -9.48 16.32 29.96
CA LYS A 164 -8.84 17.61 30.22
C LYS A 164 -9.86 18.68 30.61
N ASN A 165 -11.15 18.31 30.69
CA ASN A 165 -12.29 19.18 30.97
C ASN A 165 -12.26 20.52 30.20
N ARG A 166 -11.91 20.49 28.91
CA ARG A 166 -11.69 21.70 28.09
C ARG A 166 -12.09 21.51 26.64
N TYR A 167 -12.56 22.59 26.00
CA TYR A 167 -12.84 22.65 24.57
C TYR A 167 -11.57 22.84 23.73
N TYR A 168 -11.50 22.13 22.61
CA TYR A 168 -10.43 22.22 21.63
C TYR A 168 -11.02 22.47 20.24
N SER A 169 -10.29 23.22 19.42
CA SER A 169 -10.59 23.34 18.00
C SER A 169 -9.60 22.52 17.16
N PHE A 170 -10.12 21.91 16.11
CA PHE A 170 -9.41 21.04 15.19
C PHE A 170 -9.64 21.53 13.77
N HIS A 171 -8.58 22.01 13.12
CA HIS A 171 -8.63 22.49 11.74
C HIS A 171 -7.41 22.03 10.97
N LEU A 172 -7.59 21.06 10.07
CA LEU A 172 -6.47 20.49 9.32
C LEU A 172 -5.89 21.42 8.27
N LYS A 173 -6.66 22.36 7.74
CA LYS A 173 -6.21 23.27 6.68
C LYS A 173 -5.13 24.23 7.17
N THR A 174 -5.21 24.66 8.44
CA THR A 174 -4.25 25.58 9.07
C THR A 174 -3.09 24.88 9.75
N GLN A 175 -3.10 23.54 9.83
CA GLN A 175 -1.98 22.81 10.39
C GLN A 175 -0.84 22.69 9.37
N GLU A 176 0.38 22.96 9.81
CA GLU A 176 1.59 22.87 8.98
C GLU A 176 1.77 21.47 8.35
N LEU A 177 1.48 20.43 9.14
CA LEU A 177 1.60 19.05 8.69
C LEU A 177 0.34 18.59 7.95
N LYS A 178 0.51 18.14 6.70
CA LYS A 178 -0.58 17.53 5.91
C LYS A 178 -1.09 16.24 6.57
N LEU A 179 -2.40 15.99 6.49
CA LEU A 179 -2.97 14.69 6.87
C LEU A 179 -2.44 13.60 5.94
N LYS A 180 -1.81 12.58 6.52
CA LYS A 180 -1.29 11.39 5.86
C LYS A 180 -2.07 10.18 6.34
N TYR A 181 -2.33 9.24 5.44
CA TYR A 181 -2.99 8.01 5.81
C TYR A 181 -2.65 6.84 4.89
N VAL A 182 -2.79 5.64 5.45
CA VAL A 182 -2.87 4.38 4.71
C VAL A 182 -4.17 3.71 5.11
N TRP A 183 -4.88 3.13 4.16
CA TRP A 183 -5.99 2.23 4.48
C TRP A 183 -5.87 0.91 3.76
N VAL A 184 -6.39 -0.14 4.39
CA VAL A 184 -6.53 -1.49 3.85
C VAL A 184 -7.97 -1.94 4.05
N ILE A 185 -8.53 -2.62 3.06
CA ILE A 185 -9.87 -3.17 3.14
C ILE A 185 -9.85 -4.57 3.76
N GLU A 186 -10.79 -4.83 4.66
CA GLU A 186 -11.16 -6.15 5.16
C GLU A 186 -12.63 -6.43 4.82
N PHE A 187 -13.00 -7.70 4.69
CA PHE A 187 -14.40 -8.12 4.62
C PHE A 187 -14.77 -8.86 5.90
N GLN A 188 -15.87 -8.45 6.52
CA GLN A 188 -16.49 -9.18 7.62
C GLN A 188 -17.06 -10.53 7.17
N LYS A 189 -17.40 -11.38 8.14
CA LYS A 189 -18.08 -12.67 7.90
C LYS A 189 -19.39 -12.51 7.11
N ASN A 190 -20.11 -11.41 7.32
CA ASN A 190 -21.35 -11.06 6.59
C ASN A 190 -21.09 -10.53 5.16
N GLY A 191 -19.83 -10.40 4.72
CA GLY A 191 -19.46 -9.88 3.40
C GLY A 191 -19.37 -8.36 3.30
N ASN A 192 -19.64 -7.60 4.37
CA ASN A 192 -19.53 -6.15 4.37
C ASN A 192 -18.08 -5.69 4.44
N ALA A 193 -17.76 -4.65 3.67
CA ALA A 193 -16.43 -4.08 3.58
C ALA A 193 -16.15 -3.13 4.75
N HIS A 194 -14.98 -3.30 5.35
CA HIS A 194 -14.46 -2.54 6.48
C HIS A 194 -13.15 -1.87 6.05
N LEU A 195 -12.91 -0.64 6.50
CA LEU A 195 -11.64 0.02 6.29
C LEU A 195 -10.85 0.07 7.58
N HIS A 196 -9.66 -0.51 7.54
CA HIS A 196 -8.62 -0.29 8.53
C HIS A 196 -7.75 0.85 8.06
N ILE A 197 -7.61 1.89 8.87
CA ILE A 197 -6.94 3.13 8.48
C ILE A 197 -5.92 3.50 9.55
N LEU A 198 -4.75 3.97 9.10
CA LEU A 198 -3.75 4.61 9.95
C LEU A 198 -3.56 6.05 9.54
N PHE A 199 -3.52 6.95 10.51
CA PHE A 199 -3.24 8.37 10.33
C PHE A 199 -1.96 8.81 11.04
N ASN A 200 -1.32 9.86 10.53
CA ASN A 200 -0.20 10.53 11.23
C ASN A 200 -0.63 11.50 12.33
N LYS A 201 -1.95 11.72 12.48
CA LYS A 201 -2.50 12.69 13.43
C LYS A 201 -3.63 12.08 14.21
N PHE A 202 -3.72 12.49 15.47
CA PHE A 202 -4.89 12.20 16.27
C PHE A 202 -6.10 12.89 15.67
N LEU A 203 -7.18 12.15 15.52
CA LEU A 203 -8.47 12.65 15.11
C LEU A 203 -9.45 12.34 16.26
N PRO A 204 -10.11 13.36 16.85
CA PRO A 204 -11.03 13.13 17.97
C PRO A 204 -12.19 12.23 17.56
N ILE A 205 -12.54 11.26 18.42
CA ILE A 205 -13.60 10.29 18.13
C ILE A 205 -14.94 10.95 17.88
N ASP A 206 -15.35 11.94 18.68
CA ASP A 206 -16.61 12.65 18.52
C ASP A 206 -16.71 13.35 17.17
N VAL A 207 -15.59 13.91 16.69
CA VAL A 207 -15.51 14.55 15.37
C VAL A 207 -15.62 13.51 14.27
N ILE A 208 -14.90 12.40 14.39
CA ILE A 208 -14.97 11.30 13.41
C ILE A 208 -16.39 10.75 13.35
N CYS A 209 -17.03 10.49 14.50
CA CYS A 209 -18.41 9.99 14.59
C CYS A 209 -19.38 10.90 13.86
N LYS A 210 -19.40 12.19 14.23
CA LYS A 210 -20.30 13.16 13.59
C LYS A 210 -20.07 13.24 12.10
N VAL A 211 -18.82 13.25 11.63
CA VAL A 211 -18.54 13.37 10.20
C VAL A 211 -18.86 12.07 9.46
N TRP A 212 -18.49 10.91 10.00
CA TRP A 212 -18.74 9.60 9.37
C TRP A 212 -20.24 9.33 9.21
N GLU A 213 -21.02 9.62 10.26
CA GLU A 213 -22.47 9.53 10.18
C GLU A 213 -23.05 10.50 9.16
N HIS A 214 -22.61 11.77 9.17
CA HIS A 214 -23.06 12.80 8.24
C HIS A 214 -22.80 12.43 6.77
N VAL A 215 -21.71 11.72 6.46
CA VAL A 215 -21.42 11.26 5.09
C VAL A 215 -22.09 9.93 4.71
N GLY A 216 -22.91 9.36 5.61
CA GLY A 216 -23.67 8.12 5.37
C GLY A 216 -22.93 6.83 5.76
N GLY A 217 -21.88 6.92 6.59
CA GLY A 217 -21.06 5.77 6.96
C GLY A 217 -21.63 4.90 8.08
N GLY A 218 -22.46 5.46 8.97
CA GLY A 218 -23.02 4.74 10.14
C GLY A 218 -22.36 5.13 11.47
N VAL A 219 -22.64 4.35 12.53
CA VAL A 219 -22.24 4.67 13.92
C VAL A 219 -21.12 3.80 14.49
N MET A 220 -20.83 2.63 13.91
CA MET A 220 -19.82 1.71 14.46
C MET A 220 -18.40 2.06 14.01
N MET A 221 -17.60 2.61 14.92
CA MET A 221 -16.17 2.85 14.69
C MET A 221 -15.36 2.57 15.95
N ARG A 222 -14.10 2.14 15.75
CA ARG A 222 -13.12 1.94 16.81
C ARG A 222 -11.89 2.77 16.49
N ILE A 223 -11.44 3.60 17.45
CA ILE A 223 -10.22 4.42 17.32
C ILE A 223 -9.29 4.10 18.46
N GLU A 224 -8.05 3.81 18.13
CA GLU A 224 -7.01 3.51 19.11
C GLU A 224 -5.70 4.16 18.71
N LYS A 225 -5.02 4.80 19.67
CA LYS A 225 -3.60 5.14 19.51
C LYS A 225 -2.80 3.88 19.79
N VAL A 226 -1.99 3.46 18.82
CA VAL A 226 -1.26 2.20 18.96
C VAL A 226 0.10 2.42 19.61
N LYS A 227 0.49 1.47 20.48
CA LYS A 227 1.74 1.55 21.26
C LYS A 227 2.98 1.47 20.37
N THR A 228 2.97 0.63 19.35
CA THR A 228 4.13 0.41 18.48
C THR A 228 3.77 0.49 16.99
N LEU A 229 4.55 1.28 16.23
CA LEU A 229 4.44 1.35 14.76
C LEU A 229 4.67 -0.02 14.11
N GLN A 230 5.57 -0.81 14.69
CA GLN A 230 5.93 -2.11 14.14
C GLN A 230 4.79 -3.14 14.28
N GLY A 231 4.13 -3.17 15.44
CA GLY A 231 2.99 -4.06 15.68
C GLY A 231 1.84 -3.70 14.76
N ILE A 232 1.46 -2.41 14.71
CA ILE A 232 0.30 -1.98 13.92
C ILE A 232 0.53 -2.11 12.41
N SER A 233 1.75 -1.83 11.94
CA SER A 233 2.08 -2.00 10.52
C SER A 233 2.01 -3.46 10.11
N ASN A 234 2.48 -4.40 10.93
CA ASN A 234 2.33 -5.83 10.64
C ASN A 234 0.85 -6.23 10.63
N TYR A 235 0.10 -5.83 11.67
CA TYR A 235 -1.32 -6.15 11.82
C TYR A 235 -2.16 -5.67 10.61
N ILE A 236 -2.05 -4.39 10.25
CA ILE A 236 -2.88 -3.82 9.17
C ILE A 236 -2.50 -4.40 7.80
N THR A 237 -1.21 -4.71 7.60
CA THR A 237 -0.73 -5.21 6.31
C THR A 237 -0.97 -6.72 6.16
N ASP A 238 -1.20 -7.45 7.25
CA ASP A 238 -1.61 -8.86 7.20
C ASP A 238 -2.96 -9.05 6.52
N TYR A 239 -3.85 -8.06 6.53
CA TYR A 239 -5.10 -8.12 5.77
C TYR A 239 -4.90 -8.24 4.26
N ILE A 240 -3.76 -7.76 3.72
CA ILE A 240 -3.39 -7.97 2.32
C ILE A 240 -3.14 -9.46 2.02
N VAL A 241 -2.57 -10.18 2.99
CA VAL A 241 -2.19 -11.60 2.86
C VAL A 241 -3.34 -12.52 3.24
N LYS A 242 -4.09 -12.20 4.30
CA LYS A 242 -5.26 -12.96 4.76
C LYS A 242 -6.32 -13.09 3.67
N GLY A 243 -6.51 -12.05 2.85
CA GLY A 243 -7.44 -12.13 1.72
C GLY A 243 -7.08 -13.20 0.67
N ILE A 244 -5.83 -13.70 0.64
CA ILE A 244 -5.38 -14.76 -0.28
C ILE A 244 -5.44 -16.13 0.39
N LYS A 245 -5.13 -16.20 1.69
CA LYS A 245 -5.19 -17.42 2.49
C LYS A 245 -6.66 -17.64 2.91
N HIS A 246 -7.51 -18.29 2.11
CA HIS A 246 -8.68 -19.07 2.54
C HIS A 246 -9.58 -19.45 1.35
N ASP A 247 -9.61 -20.75 1.02
CA ASP A 247 -10.77 -21.65 1.04
C ASP A 247 -10.31 -22.99 0.40
N LYS A 248 -10.82 -24.15 0.84
CA LYS A 248 -10.55 -25.48 0.22
C LYS A 248 -10.89 -25.48 -1.29
N LYS A 249 -11.62 -24.46 -1.77
CA LYS A 249 -12.07 -24.24 -3.15
C LYS A 249 -11.25 -23.21 -3.95
N ASN A 250 -10.13 -22.67 -3.44
CA ASN A 250 -9.31 -21.64 -4.10
C ASN A 250 -10.05 -20.32 -4.44
N VAL A 251 -11.11 -19.99 -3.68
CA VAL A 251 -11.92 -18.77 -3.88
C VAL A 251 -11.60 -17.76 -2.80
N SER A 252 -10.97 -16.65 -3.18
CA SER A 252 -10.64 -15.55 -2.28
C SER A 252 -11.82 -14.60 -2.10
N TYR A 253 -11.93 -13.97 -0.91
CA TYR A 253 -12.87 -12.89 -0.62
C TYR A 253 -12.64 -11.63 -1.46
N LEU A 254 -11.47 -11.52 -2.08
CA LEU A 254 -11.12 -10.39 -2.93
C LEU A 254 -11.91 -10.47 -4.23
N ARG A 255 -12.19 -9.34 -4.86
CA ARG A 255 -12.79 -9.27 -6.20
C ARG A 255 -11.79 -8.75 -7.22
N PHE A 256 -11.99 -9.08 -8.50
CA PHE A 256 -11.17 -8.52 -9.57
C PHE A 256 -11.33 -7.00 -9.66
N ASN A 257 -10.22 -6.31 -9.99
CA ASN A 257 -10.15 -4.85 -10.12
C ASN A 257 -10.54 -4.05 -8.85
N GLN A 258 -10.71 -4.74 -7.72
CA GLN A 258 -10.98 -4.10 -6.45
C GLN A 258 -9.70 -3.48 -5.88
N ARG A 259 -9.79 -2.21 -5.50
CA ARG A 259 -8.73 -1.55 -4.73
C ARG A 259 -8.72 -2.12 -3.31
N ARG A 260 -7.57 -2.65 -2.90
CA ARG A 260 -7.40 -3.31 -1.58
C ARG A 260 -6.79 -2.41 -0.53
N TYR A 261 -6.08 -1.39 -0.98
CA TYR A 261 -5.44 -0.42 -0.12
C TYR A 261 -5.33 0.93 -0.83
N SER A 262 -5.11 1.97 -0.05
CA SER A 262 -4.72 3.27 -0.55
C SER A 262 -3.68 3.88 0.36
N VAL A 263 -2.89 4.76 -0.24
CA VAL A 263 -1.92 5.59 0.45
C VAL A 263 -2.24 7.02 0.06
N SER A 264 -2.31 7.93 1.02
CA SER A 264 -2.52 9.35 0.73
C SER A 264 -1.38 9.88 -0.16
N ARG A 265 -1.69 10.88 -1.00
CA ARG A 265 -0.68 11.49 -1.87
C ARG A 265 0.44 12.16 -1.07
N SER A 266 0.12 12.66 0.13
CA SER A 266 1.02 13.32 1.07
C SER A 266 2.02 12.38 1.77
N CYS A 267 1.88 11.06 1.70
CA CYS A 267 2.85 10.15 2.29
C CYS A 267 4.18 10.18 1.53
N THR A 268 5.27 10.26 2.28
CA THR A 268 6.60 9.90 1.82
C THR A 268 6.60 8.42 1.46
N ARG A 269 7.18 8.06 0.32
CA ARG A 269 7.29 6.67 -0.11
C ARG A 269 8.76 6.29 -0.03
N PRO A 270 9.08 5.03 0.34
CA PRO A 270 10.45 4.56 0.18
C PRO A 270 10.83 4.81 -1.28
N ARG A 271 11.99 5.41 -1.52
CA ARG A 271 12.56 5.40 -2.87
C ARG A 271 12.54 3.93 -3.30
N ARG A 272 12.15 3.65 -4.54
CA ARG A 272 12.48 2.35 -5.16
C ARG A 272 14.01 2.35 -5.23
N SER A 273 14.64 2.01 -4.13
CA SER A 273 16.04 1.73 -4.10
C SER A 273 16.21 0.61 -5.12
N LEU A 274 17.19 0.81 -6.00
CA LEU A 274 17.93 -0.28 -6.60
C LEU A 274 18.59 -1.05 -5.44
N GLN A 275 17.80 -1.67 -4.57
CA GLN A 275 18.21 -2.49 -3.42
C GLN A 275 18.66 -3.88 -3.93
N LYS A 276 19.51 -3.83 -4.96
CA LYS A 276 20.37 -4.92 -5.43
C LYS A 276 21.85 -4.56 -5.26
N ALA A 277 22.18 -3.40 -4.70
CA ALA A 277 23.55 -2.90 -4.64
C ALA A 277 24.48 -3.65 -3.68
N GLU A 278 23.97 -4.54 -2.84
CA GLU A 278 24.82 -5.45 -2.07
C GLU A 278 24.19 -6.83 -2.14
N GLY A 279 24.94 -7.81 -2.65
CA GLY A 279 24.50 -9.16 -3.00
C GLY A 279 24.00 -10.03 -1.83
N LYS A 280 23.02 -9.55 -1.07
CA LYS A 280 22.27 -10.28 -0.07
C LYS A 280 20.79 -10.08 -0.39
N ASN A 281 20.06 -11.17 -0.63
CA ASN A 281 18.61 -11.22 -0.58
C ASN A 281 18.13 -11.02 0.88
N THR A 282 18.60 -9.98 1.52
CA THR A 282 18.16 -9.60 2.85
C THR A 282 17.13 -8.51 2.66
N LEU A 283 15.89 -8.85 3.02
CA LEU A 283 14.96 -7.88 3.61
C LEU A 283 15.78 -6.90 4.48
N PRO A 284 15.41 -5.60 4.54
CA PRO A 284 16.14 -4.61 5.34
C PRO A 284 16.55 -5.21 6.71
N ARG A 285 17.79 -5.01 7.17
CA ARG A 285 18.37 -5.74 8.33
C ARG A 285 17.52 -5.71 9.62
N TRP A 286 16.66 -4.70 9.78
CA TRP A 286 15.67 -4.61 10.87
C TRP A 286 14.45 -5.56 10.70
N VAL A 287 14.21 -6.10 9.51
CA VAL A 287 13.17 -7.10 9.21
C VAL A 287 13.63 -8.51 9.60
N TYR A 288 14.92 -8.85 9.44
CA TYR A 288 15.45 -10.17 9.79
C TYR A 288 15.57 -10.38 11.31
N ASN A 289 15.96 -9.35 12.07
CA ASN A 289 16.16 -9.48 13.52
C ASN A 289 14.83 -9.63 14.30
N THR A 290 13.70 -9.19 13.74
CA THR A 290 12.38 -9.32 14.40
C THR A 290 11.69 -10.66 14.13
N ILE A 291 12.07 -11.39 13.06
CA ILE A 291 11.45 -12.69 12.75
C ILE A 291 11.95 -13.80 13.68
N LYS A 292 13.18 -13.69 14.21
CA LYS A 292 13.71 -14.65 15.20
C LYS A 292 13.28 -14.37 16.64
N SER A 293 12.71 -13.20 16.94
CA SER A 293 12.36 -12.81 18.33
C SER A 293 10.86 -12.95 18.66
N PHE A 294 10.06 -13.52 17.75
CA PHE A 294 8.61 -13.69 17.95
C PHE A 294 8.17 -15.07 17.45
N GLU A 295 8.60 -16.11 18.15
CA GLU A 295 7.74 -17.26 18.38
C GLU A 295 6.59 -16.75 19.27
N TYR A 296 5.44 -16.48 18.66
CA TYR A 296 4.26 -16.04 19.39
C TYR A 296 3.53 -17.30 19.85
N GLU A 297 3.56 -17.55 21.17
CA GLU A 297 2.61 -18.43 21.83
C GLU A 297 1.18 -18.04 21.44
N GLU A 298 0.42 -18.99 20.91
CA GLU A 298 -1.01 -18.86 20.69
C GLU A 298 -1.68 -18.54 22.04
N LYS A 299 -2.09 -17.30 22.24
CA LYS A 299 -3.09 -16.97 23.25
C LYS A 299 -4.42 -16.79 22.54
N GLU A 300 -5.32 -17.73 22.81
CA GLU A 300 -6.73 -17.72 22.43
C GLU A 300 -7.34 -16.36 22.79
N ILE A 301 -7.86 -15.66 21.78
CA ILE A 301 -8.82 -14.58 21.99
C ILE A 301 -10.15 -15.28 22.17
N ILE A 302 -10.56 -15.46 23.43
CA ILE A 302 -11.93 -15.81 23.79
C ILE A 302 -12.82 -14.64 23.35
N LEU A 303 -13.84 -14.98 22.56
CA LEU A 303 -14.87 -14.08 22.03
C LEU A 303 -15.70 -13.43 23.14
#